data_AF-A0A0G2A345-F1
#
_entry.id   AF-A0A0G2A345-F1
#
_cell.length_a   1.000
_cell.length_b   1.000
_cell.length_c   1.000
_cell.angle_alpha   90.00
_cell.angle_beta   90.00
_cell.angle_gamma   90.00
#
_symmetry.space_group_name_H-M   'P 1'
#
loop_
_entity.id
_entity.type
_entity.pdbx_description
1 polymer ?
#
loop_
_entity_poly.entity_id
_entity_poly.type
_entity_poly.pdbx_seq_one_letter_code
_entity_poly.pdbx_strand_id
1 'polypeptide(L)'
;MRTDSTFLSEQAIGAAREGVKKDFGAEFLPSAANEYKTKVKNAQEAHESIRPAGETFRHPKDIAADLNPTELKLYELIWKRTLASQMLSAKLKNTRVLLSNGIGIFAASGRVVEFAGYMAVYMEGSDEEESGEDRVLPQMKEGDVLSCVSLKPQGH
;
A
#
# COMPACT_ATOMS: atom_id res chain seq x y z
N MET A 1 -12.77 -15.44 -13.87
CA MET A 1 -11.52 -14.70 -13.58
C MET A 1 -10.94 -14.02 -14.84
N ARG A 2 -11.76 -13.57 -15.81
CA ARG A 2 -11.27 -12.88 -17.01
C ARG A 2 -12.05 -11.58 -17.14
N THR A 3 -11.35 -10.46 -17.01
CA THR A 3 -11.89 -9.10 -17.13
C THR A 3 -10.70 -8.14 -17.28
N ASP A 4 -10.86 -7.08 -18.06
CA ASP A 4 -9.95 -5.93 -18.14
C ASP A 4 -10.50 -4.72 -17.35
N SER A 5 -11.62 -4.92 -16.64
CA SER A 5 -12.28 -3.90 -15.85
C SER A 5 -11.69 -3.78 -14.45
N THR A 6 -11.51 -2.54 -14.01
CA THR A 6 -11.20 -2.19 -12.61
C THR A 6 -12.43 -1.69 -11.85
N PHE A 7 -13.59 -1.67 -12.52
CA PHE A 7 -14.84 -1.20 -11.95
C PHE A 7 -15.32 -2.12 -10.81
N LEU A 8 -15.83 -1.51 -9.75
CA LEU A 8 -16.57 -2.17 -8.68
C LEU A 8 -18.01 -1.67 -8.69
N SER A 9 -18.97 -2.57 -8.56
CA SER A 9 -20.37 -2.22 -8.33
C SER A 9 -20.54 -1.48 -7.00
N GLU A 10 -21.62 -0.71 -6.85
CA GLU A 10 -21.95 -0.04 -5.59
C GLU A 10 -22.05 -1.03 -4.42
N GLN A 11 -22.62 -2.21 -4.67
CA GLN A 11 -22.68 -3.30 -3.70
C GLN A 11 -21.28 -3.76 -3.26
N ALA A 12 -20.36 -3.94 -4.20
CA ALA A 12 -18.99 -4.34 -3.88
C ALA A 12 -18.20 -3.25 -3.17
N ILE A 13 -18.43 -1.97 -3.54
CA ILE A 13 -17.88 -0.81 -2.83
C ILE A 13 -18.36 -0.81 -1.37
N GLY A 14 -19.66 -1.01 -1.15
CA GLY A 14 -20.25 -1.11 0.18
C GLY A 14 -19.62 -2.24 1.00
N ALA A 15 -19.54 -3.45 0.43
CA ALA A 15 -18.93 -4.61 1.07
C ALA A 15 -17.45 -4.39 1.43
N ALA A 16 -16.67 -3.78 0.54
CA ALA A 16 -15.27 -3.45 0.79
C ALA A 16 -15.14 -2.42 1.92
N ARG A 17 -15.95 -1.35 1.91
CA ARG A 17 -15.90 -0.30 2.94
C ARG A 17 -16.30 -0.82 4.31
N GLU A 18 -17.31 -1.69 4.41
CA GLU A 18 -17.69 -2.34 5.67
C GLU A 18 -16.58 -3.28 6.17
N GLY A 19 -15.93 -4.04 5.27
CA GLY A 19 -14.76 -4.84 5.60
C GLY A 19 -13.63 -4.00 6.18
N VAL A 20 -13.29 -2.87 5.53
CA VAL A 20 -12.28 -1.92 6.03
C VAL A 20 -12.65 -1.39 7.41
N LYS A 21 -13.89 -0.93 7.58
CA LYS A 21 -14.38 -0.37 8.84
C LYS A 21 -14.29 -1.37 9.99
N LYS A 22 -14.64 -2.64 9.73
CA LYS A 22 -14.63 -3.72 10.72
C LYS A 22 -13.21 -4.10 11.16
N ASP A 23 -12.29 -4.19 10.20
CA ASP A 23 -10.95 -4.76 10.45
C ASP A 23 -9.89 -3.70 10.79
N PHE A 24 -10.07 -2.46 10.31
CA PHE A 24 -9.08 -1.37 10.43
C PHE A 24 -9.63 -0.09 11.07
N GLY A 25 -10.94 0.11 11.06
CA GLY A 25 -11.59 1.30 11.62
C GLY A 25 -11.99 2.34 10.57
N ALA A 26 -12.87 3.27 10.97
CA ALA A 26 -13.44 4.27 10.09
C ALA A 26 -12.42 5.35 9.65
N GLU A 27 -11.34 5.53 10.41
CA GLU A 27 -10.24 6.44 10.11
C GLU A 27 -9.43 6.03 8.87
N PHE A 28 -9.56 4.78 8.41
CA PHE A 28 -8.95 4.30 7.18
C PHE A 28 -9.83 4.53 5.94
N LEU A 29 -11.05 5.03 6.10
CA LEU A 29 -11.99 5.25 4.99
C LEU A 29 -11.97 6.70 4.50
N PRO A 30 -11.93 6.92 3.17
CA PRO A 30 -12.26 8.21 2.59
C PRO A 30 -13.74 8.54 2.81
N SER A 31 -14.03 9.84 2.91
CA SER A 31 -15.39 10.35 3.09
C SER A 31 -16.32 9.96 1.93
N ALA A 32 -15.81 9.98 0.69
CA ALA A 32 -16.47 9.45 -0.48
C ALA A 32 -15.85 8.10 -0.90
N ALA A 33 -16.60 7.27 -1.63
CA ALA A 33 -16.08 6.05 -2.20
C ALA A 33 -15.05 6.34 -3.30
N ASN A 34 -14.03 5.48 -3.41
CA ASN A 34 -13.08 5.56 -4.51
C ASN A 34 -13.68 4.85 -5.73
N GLU A 35 -13.76 5.56 -6.86
CA GLU A 35 -14.21 4.99 -8.13
C GLU A 35 -13.04 4.80 -9.09
N TYR A 36 -12.88 3.58 -9.60
CA TYR A 36 -11.90 3.26 -10.63
C TYR A 36 -12.65 2.83 -11.90
N LYS A 37 -12.51 3.61 -12.97
CA LYS A 37 -13.15 3.34 -14.27
C LYS A 37 -12.07 3.25 -15.34
N THR A 38 -12.02 2.11 -16.03
CA THR A 38 -11.21 1.94 -17.24
C THR A 38 -12.09 2.10 -18.48
N LYS A 39 -11.56 2.71 -19.54
CA LYS A 39 -12.21 2.71 -20.86
C LYS A 39 -12.04 1.33 -21.49
N VAL A 40 -13.00 0.44 -21.28
CA VAL A 40 -13.02 -0.90 -21.87
C VAL A 40 -13.36 -0.78 -23.37
N LYS A 41 -12.52 -1.32 -24.26
CA LYS A 41 -12.67 -1.18 -25.72
C LYS A 41 -13.86 -1.96 -26.30
N ASN A 42 -14.35 -2.99 -25.60
CA ASN A 42 -15.50 -3.80 -26.00
C ASN A 42 -16.53 -3.83 -24.86
N ALA A 43 -17.66 -3.12 -25.05
CA ALA A 43 -18.74 -3.04 -24.06
C ALA A 43 -19.43 -4.38 -23.76
N GLN A 44 -19.20 -5.42 -24.56
CA GLN A 44 -19.74 -6.76 -24.33
C GLN A 44 -19.02 -7.56 -23.24
N GLU A 45 -17.84 -7.13 -22.77
CA GLU A 45 -17.06 -7.79 -21.71
C GLU A 45 -16.87 -6.92 -20.46
N ALA A 46 -17.63 -5.82 -20.33
CA ALA A 46 -17.58 -4.93 -19.17
C ALA A 46 -18.27 -5.57 -17.95
N HIS A 47 -17.70 -6.66 -17.46
CA HIS A 47 -18.04 -7.25 -16.19
C HIS A 47 -16.99 -6.85 -15.16
N GLU A 48 -17.50 -6.52 -13.98
CA GLU A 48 -16.81 -6.05 -12.79
C GLU A 48 -15.42 -6.66 -12.56
N SER A 49 -14.56 -5.92 -11.85
CA SER A 49 -13.22 -6.36 -11.45
C SER A 49 -13.23 -7.72 -10.74
N ILE A 50 -12.08 -8.40 -10.74
CA ILE A 50 -11.90 -9.61 -9.92
C ILE A 50 -11.88 -9.18 -8.45
N ARG A 51 -12.88 -9.64 -7.70
CA ARG A 51 -13.11 -9.34 -6.29
C ARG A 51 -13.77 -10.52 -5.58
N PRO A 52 -13.88 -10.52 -4.24
CA PRO A 52 -14.69 -11.51 -3.55
C PRO A 52 -16.16 -11.43 -4.01
N ALA A 53 -16.83 -12.58 -4.09
CA ALA A 53 -18.25 -12.67 -4.48
C ALA A 53 -19.20 -12.34 -3.32
N GLY A 54 -20.46 -12.05 -3.65
CA GLY A 54 -21.55 -11.80 -2.69
C GLY A 54 -21.77 -10.33 -2.31
N GLU A 55 -22.87 -10.07 -1.59
CA GLU A 55 -23.19 -8.78 -0.93
C GLU A 55 -22.29 -8.48 0.25
N THR A 56 -21.81 -9.52 0.92
CA THR A 56 -20.85 -9.44 2.02
C THR A 56 -19.64 -10.29 1.69
N PHE A 57 -18.45 -9.73 1.80
CA PHE A 57 -17.23 -10.49 1.59
C PHE A 57 -16.94 -11.37 2.81
N ARG A 58 -16.79 -12.67 2.60
CA ARG A 58 -16.37 -13.59 3.66
C ARG A 58 -14.92 -13.26 4.05
N HIS A 59 -14.63 -13.24 5.34
CA HIS A 59 -13.25 -13.00 5.77
C HIS A 59 -12.39 -14.23 5.42
N PRO A 60 -11.13 -14.10 4.96
CA PRO A 60 -10.30 -15.24 4.59
C PRO A 60 -10.19 -16.32 5.68
N LYS A 61 -10.14 -15.91 6.95
CA LYS A 61 -10.16 -16.82 8.12
C LYS A 61 -11.41 -17.71 8.19
N ASP A 62 -12.57 -17.22 7.74
CA ASP A 62 -13.84 -17.92 7.87
C ASP A 62 -14.00 -19.03 6.81
N ILE A 63 -13.26 -18.93 5.71
CA ILE A 63 -13.32 -19.88 4.59
C ILE A 63 -12.03 -20.71 4.44
N ALA A 64 -11.09 -20.55 5.37
CA ALA A 64 -9.79 -21.20 5.31
C ALA A 64 -9.89 -22.73 5.34
N ALA A 65 -10.92 -23.28 6.00
CA ALA A 65 -11.16 -24.72 6.06
C ALA A 65 -11.74 -25.30 4.75
N ASP A 66 -12.35 -24.46 3.91
CA ASP A 66 -13.03 -24.88 2.68
C ASP A 66 -12.10 -24.85 1.46
N LEU A 67 -10.91 -24.26 1.58
CA LEU A 67 -10.00 -23.98 0.48
C LEU A 67 -8.65 -24.65 0.68
N ASN A 68 -8.00 -25.04 -0.41
CA ASN A 68 -6.61 -25.45 -0.33
C ASN A 68 -5.68 -24.23 -0.11
N PRO A 69 -4.42 -24.43 0.31
CA PRO A 69 -3.52 -23.33 0.64
C PRO A 69 -3.28 -22.32 -0.50
N THR A 70 -3.28 -22.77 -1.75
CA THR A 70 -3.07 -21.90 -2.92
C THR A 70 -4.32 -21.07 -3.23
N GLU A 71 -5.49 -21.68 -3.16
CA GLU A 71 -6.78 -20.99 -3.31
C GLU A 71 -6.99 -19.95 -2.22
N LEU A 72 -6.69 -20.29 -0.96
CA LEU A 72 -6.79 -19.36 0.16
C LEU A 72 -5.86 -18.16 -0.02
N LYS A 73 -4.60 -18.38 -0.42
CA LYS A 73 -3.65 -17.30 -0.70
C LYS A 73 -4.14 -16.38 -1.82
N LEU A 74 -4.68 -16.96 -2.90
CA LEU A 74 -5.20 -16.17 -4.02
C LEU A 74 -6.46 -15.38 -3.60
N TYR A 75 -7.37 -16.01 -2.85
CA TYR A 75 -8.54 -15.34 -2.30
C TYR A 75 -8.14 -14.19 -1.38
N GLU A 76 -7.21 -14.42 -0.46
CA GLU A 76 -6.72 -13.41 0.47
C GLU A 76 -6.06 -12.25 -0.28
N LEU A 77 -5.28 -12.52 -1.33
CA LEU A 77 -4.70 -11.49 -2.18
C LEU A 77 -5.76 -10.62 -2.86
N ILE A 78 -6.77 -11.26 -3.46
CA ILE A 78 -7.90 -10.57 -4.10
C ILE A 78 -8.67 -9.75 -3.07
N TRP A 79 -9.00 -10.34 -1.92
CA TRP A 79 -9.71 -9.69 -0.82
C TRP A 79 -8.95 -8.45 -0.32
N LYS A 80 -7.64 -8.58 -0.04
CA LYS A 80 -6.80 -7.48 0.41
C LYS A 80 -6.75 -6.34 -0.61
N ARG A 81 -6.58 -6.67 -1.90
CA ARG A 81 -6.55 -5.67 -2.99
C ARG A 81 -7.89 -4.95 -3.13
N THR A 82 -9.02 -5.66 -3.02
CA THR A 82 -10.36 -5.04 -3.08
C THR A 82 -10.59 -4.09 -1.90
N LEU A 83 -10.25 -4.49 -0.67
CA LEU A 83 -10.38 -3.61 0.51
C LEU A 83 -9.47 -2.38 0.40
N ALA A 84 -8.19 -2.58 0.08
CA ALA A 84 -7.21 -1.51 -0.10
C ALA A 84 -7.67 -0.44 -1.10
N SER A 85 -8.40 -0.83 -2.16
CA SER A 85 -8.96 0.12 -3.14
C SER A 85 -9.93 1.15 -2.53
N GLN A 86 -10.57 0.84 -1.41
CA GLN A 86 -11.52 1.72 -0.73
C GLN A 86 -10.93 2.40 0.51
N MET A 87 -9.61 2.33 0.72
CA MET A 87 -8.92 2.94 1.86
C MET A 87 -8.30 4.29 1.49
N LEU A 88 -7.98 5.08 2.51
CA LEU A 88 -7.17 6.28 2.38
C LEU A 88 -5.74 5.94 1.93
N SER A 89 -5.12 6.88 1.22
CA SER A 89 -3.70 6.81 0.88
C SER A 89 -2.83 6.77 2.13
N ALA A 90 -1.69 6.06 2.04
CA ALA A 90 -0.64 6.18 3.04
C ALA A 90 -0.09 7.62 3.06
N LYS A 91 0.29 8.10 4.24
CA LYS A 91 1.05 9.35 4.41
C LYS A 91 2.48 8.99 4.77
N LEU A 92 3.40 9.39 3.90
CA LEU A 92 4.83 9.14 4.03
C LEU A 92 5.55 10.46 4.22
N LYS A 93 6.43 10.52 5.21
CA LYS A 93 7.35 11.63 5.43
C LYS A 93 8.72 11.26 4.90
N ASN A 94 9.09 11.87 3.78
CA ASN A 94 10.43 11.75 3.22
C ASN A 94 11.32 12.87 3.79
N THR A 95 12.47 12.48 4.32
CA THR A 95 13.50 13.38 4.85
C THR A 95 14.75 13.23 4.01
N ARG A 96 15.30 14.34 3.54
CA ARG A 96 16.59 14.39 2.85
C ARG A 96 17.51 15.36 3.58
N VAL A 97 18.69 14.89 3.91
CA VAL A 97 19.73 15.68 4.59
C VAL A 97 20.92 15.79 3.65
N LEU A 98 21.41 17.02 3.48
CA LEU A 98 22.65 17.31 2.76
C LEU A 98 23.71 17.68 3.79
N LEU A 99 24.87 17.01 3.71
CA LEU A 99 25.99 17.19 4.63
C LEU A 99 27.17 17.72 3.84
N SER A 100 27.65 18.91 4.18
CA SER A 100 28.85 19.49 3.56
C SER A 100 30.01 19.40 4.53
N ASN A 101 31.18 19.00 4.01
CA ASN A 101 32.47 19.12 4.72
C ASN A 101 33.35 20.24 4.11
N GLY A 102 32.79 21.09 3.25
CA GLY A 102 33.51 22.13 2.52
C GLY A 102 34.24 21.65 1.25
N ILE A 103 34.42 20.34 1.07
CA ILE A 103 35.08 19.74 -0.11
C ILE A 103 34.06 19.04 -1.01
N GLY A 104 33.03 18.44 -0.41
CA GLY A 104 31.96 17.75 -1.14
C GLY A 104 30.66 17.73 -0.34
N ILE A 105 29.61 17.27 -1.02
CA ILE A 105 28.27 17.11 -0.44
C ILE A 105 27.96 15.62 -0.35
N PHE A 106 27.62 15.17 0.85
CA PHE A 106 27.04 13.87 1.10
C PHE A 106 25.52 14.02 1.25
N ALA A 107 24.77 12.98 0.90
CA ALA A 107 23.34 12.97 1.06
C ALA A 107 22.91 11.74 1.85
N ALA A 108 21.95 11.93 2.75
CA ALA A 108 21.22 10.87 3.41
C ALA A 108 19.73 11.09 3.16
N SER A 109 19.01 10.01 2.89
CA SER A 109 17.56 10.02 2.74
C SER A 109 16.95 9.04 3.73
N GLY A 110 15.75 9.35 4.20
CA GLY A 110 14.96 8.46 5.03
C GLY A 110 13.47 8.71 4.85
N ARG A 111 12.66 7.70 5.13
CA ARG A 111 11.22 7.69 4.95
C ARG A 111 10.58 7.15 6.22
N VAL A 112 9.50 7.79 6.65
CA VAL A 112 8.69 7.35 7.79
C VAL A 112 7.24 7.26 7.35
N VAL A 113 6.57 6.16 7.70
CA VAL A 113 5.11 6.04 7.53
C VAL A 113 4.43 6.79 8.66
N GLU A 114 3.82 7.94 8.37
CA GLU A 114 3.03 8.70 9.35
C GLU A 114 1.61 8.14 9.48
N PHE A 115 1.09 7.56 8.39
CA PHE A 115 -0.18 6.87 8.37
C PHE A 115 -0.14 5.78 7.30
N ALA A 116 -0.45 4.54 7.68
CA ALA A 116 -0.33 3.40 6.77
C ALA A 116 -1.38 3.41 5.64
N GLY A 117 -2.58 3.94 5.87
CA GLY A 117 -3.66 3.91 4.88
C GLY A 117 -3.87 2.50 4.33
N TYR A 118 -4.01 2.38 3.01
CA TYR A 118 -4.14 1.09 2.32
C TYR A 118 -2.97 0.11 2.55
N MET A 119 -1.77 0.60 2.91
CA MET A 119 -0.59 -0.25 3.15
C MET A 119 -0.77 -1.17 4.37
N ALA A 120 -1.73 -0.87 5.26
CA ALA A 120 -2.08 -1.74 6.38
C ALA A 120 -2.65 -3.10 5.93
N VAL A 121 -3.16 -3.19 4.71
CA VAL A 121 -3.88 -4.36 4.17
C VAL A 121 -3.15 -4.97 2.99
N TYR A 122 -2.57 -4.12 2.16
CA TYR A 122 -1.95 -4.53 0.91
C TYR A 122 -0.70 -3.71 0.63
N MET A 123 0.45 -4.38 0.56
CA MET A 123 1.66 -3.86 -0.05
C MET A 123 1.96 -4.69 -1.31
N GLU A 124 2.15 -4.00 -2.43
CA GLU A 124 2.53 -4.64 -3.69
C GLU A 124 4.03 -4.96 -3.60
N GLY A 125 4.38 -6.26 -3.66
CA GLY A 125 5.75 -6.75 -3.87
C GLY A 125 6.80 -6.21 -2.91
N SER A 126 6.81 -6.66 -1.65
CA SER A 126 7.98 -6.52 -0.78
C SER A 126 9.06 -7.58 -1.11
N ASP A 127 9.47 -7.65 -2.38
CA ASP A 127 10.65 -8.41 -2.84
C ASP A 127 11.85 -7.48 -3.09
N GLU A 128 11.70 -6.16 -2.90
CA GLU A 128 12.83 -5.24 -2.86
C GLU A 128 13.43 -5.25 -1.45
N GLU A 129 14.65 -5.76 -1.33
CA GLU A 129 15.53 -5.62 -0.17
C GLU A 129 15.35 -4.22 0.45
N GLU A 130 15.20 -4.13 1.78
CA GLU A 130 15.11 -2.88 2.53
C GLU A 130 16.10 -1.85 1.97
N SER A 131 15.62 -1.03 1.04
CA SER A 131 16.41 0.04 0.47
C SER A 131 16.73 0.98 1.64
N GLY A 132 17.91 1.59 1.64
CA GLY A 132 18.29 2.53 2.70
C GLY A 132 17.30 3.70 2.91
N GLU A 133 16.29 3.83 2.05
CA GLU A 133 15.21 4.81 2.13
C GLU A 133 14.22 4.56 3.27
N ASP A 134 13.98 3.31 3.72
CA ASP A 134 13.00 3.03 4.80
C ASP A 134 13.55 3.27 6.22
N ARG A 135 14.64 4.03 6.32
CA ARG A 135 15.29 4.35 7.59
C ARG A 135 14.78 5.65 8.17
N VAL A 136 14.53 5.66 9.47
CA VAL A 136 14.26 6.87 10.24
C VAL A 136 15.58 7.62 10.44
N LEU A 137 15.69 8.83 9.87
CA LEU A 137 16.82 9.72 10.18
C LEU A 137 16.61 10.37 11.56
N PRO A 138 17.69 10.59 12.34
CA PRO A 138 17.60 11.31 13.60
C PRO A 138 17.11 12.75 13.38
N GLN A 139 16.57 13.37 14.43
CA GLN A 139 16.22 14.78 14.38
C GLN A 139 17.50 15.63 14.28
N MET A 140 17.51 16.57 13.34
CA MET A 140 18.66 17.44 13.04
C MET A 140 18.17 18.85 12.71
N LYS A 141 19.06 19.83 12.81
CA LYS A 141 18.84 21.22 12.42
C LYS A 141 19.94 21.72 11.49
N GLU A 142 19.63 22.74 10.71
CA GLU A 142 20.64 23.44 9.92
C GLU A 142 21.73 24.00 10.84
N GLY A 143 22.99 23.75 10.49
CA GLY A 143 24.16 24.16 11.28
C GLY A 143 24.61 23.16 12.34
N ASP A 144 23.91 22.04 12.55
CA ASP A 144 24.38 20.98 13.44
C ASP A 144 25.74 20.44 12.97
N VAL A 145 26.68 20.34 13.92
CA VAL A 145 28.03 19.82 13.66
C VAL A 145 28.04 18.32 13.93
N LEU A 146 28.46 17.54 12.92
CA LEU A 146 28.56 16.08 13.02
C LEU A 146 30.02 15.63 13.01
N SER A 147 30.28 14.53 13.70
CA SER A 147 31.58 13.84 13.64
C SER A 147 31.54 12.72 12.60
N CYS A 148 32.52 12.71 11.70
CA CYS A 148 32.73 11.58 10.79
C CYS A 148 33.30 10.40 11.58
N VAL A 149 32.49 9.34 11.76
CA VAL A 149 32.93 8.12 12.46
C VAL A 149 33.78 7.22 11.54
N SER A 150 33.42 7.12 10.27
CA SER A 150 34.16 6.34 9.28
C SER A 150 33.90 6.84 7.86
N LEU A 151 34.91 6.74 7.00
CA LEU A 151 34.80 7.01 5.56
C LEU A 151 35.27 5.77 4.79
N LYS A 152 34.40 5.22 3.92
CA LYS A 152 34.70 4.04 3.13
C LYS A 152 34.49 4.33 1.64
N PRO A 153 35.48 4.12 0.77
CA PRO A 153 35.27 4.19 -0.67
C PRO A 153 34.39 3.01 -1.12
N GLN A 154 33.36 3.27 -1.91
CA GLN A 154 32.55 2.25 -2.59
C GLN A 154 32.72 2.39 -4.10
N GLY A 155 33.05 1.29 -4.76
CA GLY A 155 32.91 1.16 -6.21
C GLY A 155 31.51 0.67 -6.56
N HIS A 156 31.03 1.07 -7.73
CA HIS A 156 29.77 0.59 -8.32
C HIS A 156 30.06 -0.24 -9.57
#